data_AF-A0A3M1D9I3-F1
#
_entry.id   AF-A0A3M1D9I3-F1
#
_cell.length_a   1.000
_cell.length_b   1.000
_cell.length_c   1.000
_cell.angle_alpha   90.00
_cell.angle_beta   90.00
_cell.angle_gamma   90.00
#
_symmetry.space_group_name_H-M   'P 1'
#
loop_
_entity.id
_entity.type
_entity.pdbx_description
1 polymer ?
#
loop_
_entity_poly.entity_id
_entity_poly.type
_entity_poly.pdbx_seq_one_letter_code
_entity_poly.pdbx_strand_id
1 'polypeptide(L)'
;MPSSMRSVWLVFAALLAGVVVSSLLWPNDNSAHKQDIVSLRETFSLPHSMSENSDDSKTQHAVVESPPEATNSKLPSLASPPDNQRNTDNEKNAQQELSGFITRVVDGDTVIARLADGELVRVRAIGINTPESVDPRRPVECFGKEAAARAREFLEGREVILRLDPTQGTHDRYGRLLAYIFRDDGLFFNLEMIAEGYAHEYTYRIPHQYQQTFQEVERAAREAQRGLWDPRTCNGNPS
;
A
#
# COMPACT_ATOMS: atom_id res chain seq x y z
N MET A 1 -46.98 45.40 3.68
CA MET A 1 -47.60 45.63 2.35
C MET A 1 -47.97 47.09 2.23
N PRO A 2 -47.94 47.68 1.02
CA PRO A 2 -47.03 47.46 -0.12
C PRO A 2 -45.81 48.41 0.04
N SER A 3 -44.90 48.75 -0.89
CA SER A 3 -44.66 48.60 -2.34
C SER A 3 -43.15 48.88 -2.61
N SER A 4 -42.54 48.76 -3.79
CA SER A 4 -42.68 47.81 -4.91
C SER A 4 -41.59 48.11 -5.98
N MET A 5 -40.78 47.11 -6.38
CA MET A 5 -39.85 47.14 -7.54
C MET A 5 -38.68 48.17 -7.44
N ARG A 6 -37.62 48.18 -8.27
CA ARG A 6 -37.29 47.48 -9.54
C ARG A 6 -35.88 46.88 -9.52
N SER A 7 -35.68 45.82 -10.30
CA SER A 7 -34.36 45.24 -10.62
C SER A 7 -33.54 46.12 -11.57
N VAL A 8 -32.21 46.04 -11.49
CA VAL A 8 -31.30 46.46 -12.56
C VAL A 8 -30.38 45.29 -12.89
N TRP A 9 -30.53 44.75 -14.10
CA TRP A 9 -29.49 43.94 -14.74
C TRP A 9 -28.58 44.88 -15.52
N LEU A 10 -27.27 44.65 -15.48
CA LEU A 10 -26.33 45.24 -16.44
C LEU A 10 -25.39 44.16 -16.97
N VAL A 11 -25.09 44.27 -18.26
CA VAL A 11 -24.70 43.15 -19.12
C VAL A 11 -23.53 43.60 -19.99
N PHE A 12 -22.40 42.88 -19.87
CA PHE A 12 -21.27 42.83 -20.80
C PHE A 12 -20.52 44.14 -21.14
N ALA A 13 -19.20 44.10 -20.91
CA ALA A 13 -18.23 44.69 -21.83
C ALA A 13 -16.97 43.80 -21.84
N ALA A 14 -16.74 43.09 -22.94
CA ALA A 14 -15.48 42.36 -23.15
C ALA A 14 -14.50 43.28 -23.89
N LEU A 15 -13.21 43.24 -23.52
CA LEU A 15 -12.15 43.95 -24.24
C LEU A 15 -11.10 42.94 -24.71
N LEU A 16 -11.03 42.75 -26.02
CA LEU A 16 -10.05 41.91 -26.69
C LEU A 16 -8.84 42.74 -27.11
N ALA A 17 -7.70 42.48 -26.47
CA ALA A 17 -6.38 42.72 -27.03
C ALA A 17 -5.44 41.61 -26.54
N GLY A 18 -4.54 41.05 -27.35
CA GLY A 18 -4.26 41.41 -28.73
C GLY A 18 -2.76 41.31 -29.06
N VAL A 19 -2.10 40.24 -28.61
CA VAL A 19 -0.67 40.00 -28.87
C VAL A 19 -0.51 38.60 -29.46
N VAL A 20 0.29 38.52 -30.51
CA VAL A 20 0.63 37.31 -31.28
C VAL A 20 2.15 37.12 -31.18
N VAL A 21 2.69 36.00 -31.70
CA VAL A 21 4.12 35.62 -31.78
C VAL A 21 4.61 34.90 -30.51
N SER A 22 5.24 33.71 -30.57
CA SER A 22 5.58 32.87 -31.73
C SER A 22 5.39 31.37 -31.46
N SER A 23 5.20 30.60 -32.53
CA SER A 23 5.17 29.14 -32.47
C SER A 23 6.59 28.56 -32.45
N LEU A 24 6.91 27.72 -31.46
CA LEU A 24 7.85 26.62 -31.65
C LEU A 24 7.10 25.30 -31.43
N LEU A 25 7.25 24.38 -32.38
CA LEU A 25 6.61 23.07 -32.34
C LEU A 25 7.39 22.16 -31.38
N TRP A 26 6.69 21.59 -30.40
CA TRP A 26 7.19 20.41 -29.69
C TRP A 26 6.58 19.17 -30.36
N PRO A 27 7.38 18.22 -30.91
CA PRO A 27 6.84 17.02 -31.52
C PRO A 27 6.14 16.14 -30.47
N ASN A 28 4.83 15.95 -30.64
CA ASN A 28 4.09 14.86 -30.04
C ASN A 28 4.15 13.67 -30.99
N ASP A 29 4.95 12.66 -30.65
CA ASP A 29 4.89 11.35 -31.30
C ASP A 29 4.41 10.29 -30.29
N ASN A 30 3.40 9.54 -30.69
CA ASN A 30 2.74 8.53 -29.87
C ASN A 30 2.04 7.53 -30.79
N SER A 31 2.81 6.85 -31.64
CA SER A 31 2.30 5.78 -32.50
C SER A 31 3.26 4.59 -32.58
N ALA A 32 2.76 3.45 -32.11
CA ALA A 32 3.11 2.08 -32.52
C ALA A 32 4.55 1.75 -32.95
N HIS A 33 5.25 0.99 -32.09
CA HIS A 33 5.86 -0.26 -32.58
C HIS A 33 5.41 -1.44 -31.69
N LYS A 34 4.91 -2.49 -32.36
CA LYS A 34 4.50 -3.77 -31.78
C LYS A 34 5.06 -4.84 -32.73
N GLN A 35 5.48 -5.98 -32.16
CA GLN A 35 6.43 -6.93 -32.78
C GLN A 35 7.87 -6.35 -32.72
N ASP A 36 8.91 -7.15 -32.45
CA ASP A 36 9.00 -8.61 -32.50
C ASP A 36 9.18 -9.32 -31.14
N ILE A 37 8.66 -10.54 -31.03
CA ILE A 37 9.12 -11.54 -30.06
C ILE A 37 9.56 -12.77 -30.86
N VAL A 38 10.87 -12.92 -31.07
CA VAL A 38 11.45 -14.06 -31.80
C VAL A 38 12.65 -14.63 -31.03
N SER A 39 12.52 -15.91 -30.70
CA SER A 39 13.56 -16.90 -30.37
C SER A 39 14.94 -16.42 -29.90
N LEU A 40 15.22 -16.62 -28.61
CA LEU A 40 16.55 -17.01 -28.13
C LEU A 40 16.44 -18.34 -27.37
N ARG A 41 16.61 -19.44 -28.10
CA ARG A 41 16.51 -20.81 -27.58
C ARG A 41 17.57 -21.74 -28.18
N GLU A 42 18.83 -21.34 -28.10
CA GLU A 42 20.04 -22.13 -28.38
C GLU A 42 21.15 -21.69 -27.40
N THR A 43 22.11 -22.52 -26.98
CA THR A 43 22.24 -24.00 -26.95
C THR A 43 23.13 -24.34 -25.75
N PHE A 44 22.84 -25.40 -24.99
CA PHE A 44 23.74 -25.88 -23.94
C PHE A 44 23.98 -27.39 -24.07
N SER A 45 25.08 -27.74 -24.74
CA SER A 45 25.46 -29.14 -25.00
C SER A 45 26.20 -29.76 -23.83
N LEU A 46 25.82 -30.98 -23.47
CA LEU A 46 26.48 -31.81 -22.46
C LEU A 46 27.77 -32.46 -23.01
N PRO A 47 28.71 -32.83 -22.13
CA PRO A 47 29.46 -34.07 -22.24
C PRO A 47 28.95 -35.16 -21.25
N HIS A 48 29.17 -36.44 -21.60
CA HIS A 48 28.78 -37.62 -20.80
C HIS A 48 30.00 -38.28 -20.12
N SER A 49 29.81 -38.78 -18.89
CA SER A 49 30.40 -40.04 -18.38
C SER A 49 29.71 -40.40 -17.04
N MET A 50 28.93 -41.48 -16.90
CA MET A 50 29.23 -42.93 -16.98
C MET A 50 29.84 -43.55 -15.71
N SER A 51 28.96 -44.05 -14.82
CA SER A 51 29.08 -45.26 -13.98
C SER A 51 27.97 -45.22 -12.90
N GLU A 52 27.28 -46.27 -12.46
CA GLU A 52 26.89 -47.61 -12.91
C GLU A 52 26.33 -48.31 -11.63
N ASN A 53 25.38 -49.24 -11.78
CA ASN A 53 24.91 -50.18 -10.73
C ASN A 53 24.15 -49.62 -9.49
N SER A 54 23.25 -50.37 -8.85
CA SER A 54 22.35 -51.45 -9.30
C SER A 54 21.29 -51.74 -8.21
N ASP A 55 20.16 -52.36 -8.60
CA ASP A 55 19.48 -53.50 -7.93
C ASP A 55 17.93 -53.47 -8.03
N ASP A 56 17.37 -54.68 -8.17
CA ASP A 56 15.94 -54.99 -8.31
C ASP A 56 15.17 -54.95 -6.98
N SER A 57 13.87 -54.62 -7.03
CA SER A 57 12.84 -55.61 -6.65
C SER A 57 11.42 -55.23 -7.10
N LYS A 58 10.57 -56.26 -7.23
CA LYS A 58 9.13 -56.23 -7.59
C LYS A 58 8.29 -56.04 -6.29
N THR A 59 6.99 -55.73 -6.29
CA THR A 59 5.92 -56.62 -6.79
C THR A 59 4.51 -55.99 -6.75
N GLN A 60 3.96 -55.69 -7.94
CA GLN A 60 2.60 -55.99 -8.46
C GLN A 60 1.28 -55.50 -7.80
N HIS A 61 0.26 -55.44 -8.68
CA HIS A 61 -1.21 -55.50 -8.48
C HIS A 61 -2.01 -54.20 -8.14
N ALA A 62 -3.25 -54.01 -8.63
CA ALA A 62 -3.95 -54.54 -9.83
C ALA A 62 -5.33 -53.84 -10.07
N VAL A 63 -5.50 -53.15 -11.22
CA VAL A 63 -6.78 -52.58 -11.77
C VAL A 63 -7.51 -51.63 -10.76
N VAL A 64 -8.71 -51.03 -10.89
CA VAL A 64 -9.87 -50.90 -11.84
C VAL A 64 -10.44 -49.45 -11.66
N GLU A 65 -11.26 -48.80 -12.49
CA GLU A 65 -11.93 -49.09 -13.78
C GLU A 65 -12.07 -47.79 -14.63
N SER A 66 -13.23 -47.43 -15.19
CA SER A 66 -13.55 -46.14 -15.87
C SER A 66 -15.07 -45.86 -15.90
N PRO A 67 -15.54 -44.60 -16.08
CA PRO A 67 -16.94 -44.19 -15.85
C PRO A 67 -17.87 -44.43 -17.06
N PRO A 68 -19.19 -44.20 -16.91
CA PRO A 68 -19.75 -43.05 -17.64
C PRO A 68 -20.92 -42.28 -16.98
N GLU A 69 -21.13 -41.07 -17.54
CA GLU A 69 -22.39 -40.33 -17.77
C GLU A 69 -23.25 -39.75 -16.63
N ALA A 70 -23.78 -38.55 -16.93
CA ALA A 70 -24.76 -37.81 -16.15
C ALA A 70 -26.12 -37.81 -16.87
N THR A 71 -27.21 -37.68 -16.13
CA THR A 71 -28.56 -37.52 -16.68
C THR A 71 -29.24 -36.24 -16.20
N ASN A 72 -30.19 -35.76 -16.99
CA ASN A 72 -30.73 -34.39 -16.95
C ASN A 72 -32.17 -34.38 -16.41
N SER A 73 -32.54 -33.43 -15.52
CA SER A 73 -33.83 -32.71 -15.61
C SER A 73 -34.11 -31.66 -14.51
N LYS A 74 -34.36 -30.42 -14.98
CA LYS A 74 -35.62 -29.65 -14.77
C LYS A 74 -35.94 -29.01 -13.39
N LEU A 75 -36.06 -27.68 -13.41
CA LEU A 75 -36.65 -26.80 -12.40
C LEU A 75 -38.21 -26.90 -12.38
N PRO A 76 -38.89 -26.54 -11.26
CA PRO A 76 -39.57 -25.23 -11.28
C PRO A 76 -39.63 -24.46 -9.92
N SER A 77 -39.91 -23.16 -10.06
CA SER A 77 -40.10 -22.12 -9.04
C SER A 77 -41.24 -22.37 -8.03
N LEU A 78 -41.10 -21.88 -6.77
CA LEU A 78 -41.91 -20.76 -6.22
C LEU A 78 -41.55 -20.35 -4.77
N ALA A 79 -41.94 -19.11 -4.43
CA ALA A 79 -42.06 -18.49 -3.09
C ALA A 79 -40.78 -18.08 -2.29
N SER A 80 -40.63 -16.76 -2.08
CA SER A 80 -40.07 -16.16 -0.86
C SER A 80 -41.22 -15.87 0.11
N PRO A 81 -41.08 -15.96 1.45
CA PRO A 81 -40.48 -14.87 2.26
C PRO A 81 -39.81 -15.40 3.57
N PRO A 82 -39.48 -14.58 4.60
CA PRO A 82 -39.31 -13.12 4.64
C PRO A 82 -37.85 -12.70 4.95
N ASP A 83 -37.62 -11.40 5.05
CA ASP A 83 -36.41 -10.80 5.63
C ASP A 83 -36.56 -10.56 7.16
N ASN A 84 -35.47 -10.13 7.79
CA ASN A 84 -35.27 -9.58 9.15
C ASN A 84 -34.50 -10.50 10.13
N GLN A 85 -33.72 -9.85 11.00
CA GLN A 85 -32.86 -10.40 12.06
C GLN A 85 -31.66 -11.26 11.62
N ARG A 86 -30.90 -10.79 10.62
CA ARG A 86 -29.52 -11.26 10.39
C ARG A 86 -28.51 -10.45 11.24
N ASN A 87 -28.38 -10.82 12.52
CA ASN A 87 -27.37 -10.40 13.52
C ASN A 87 -26.64 -9.06 13.30
N THR A 88 -27.08 -8.01 14.01
CA THR A 88 -26.34 -6.75 14.22
C THR A 88 -25.05 -6.90 15.04
N ASP A 89 -24.71 -8.11 15.49
CA ASP A 89 -23.50 -8.36 16.28
C ASP A 89 -22.25 -8.64 15.44
N ASN A 90 -22.39 -8.88 14.12
CA ASN A 90 -21.24 -9.04 13.22
C ASN A 90 -20.47 -7.72 12.97
N GLU A 91 -21.06 -6.56 13.26
CA GLU A 91 -20.42 -5.25 13.11
C GLU A 91 -19.41 -4.95 14.24
N LYS A 92 -19.48 -5.66 15.37
CA LYS A 92 -18.59 -5.44 16.54
C LYS A 92 -17.21 -6.08 16.41
N ASN A 93 -16.86 -6.57 15.21
CA ASN A 93 -15.50 -6.94 14.83
C ASN A 93 -14.89 -5.95 13.81
N ALA A 94 -15.53 -4.80 13.60
CA ALA A 94 -14.95 -3.70 12.84
C ALA A 94 -13.63 -3.26 13.49
N GLN A 95 -12.55 -3.25 12.70
CA GLN A 95 -11.29 -2.62 13.10
C GLN A 95 -11.60 -1.14 13.39
N GLN A 96 -11.23 -0.64 14.57
CA GLN A 96 -11.61 0.71 14.97
C GLN A 96 -10.86 1.73 14.09
N GLU A 97 -11.60 2.45 13.27
CA GLU A 97 -11.09 3.43 12.32
C GLU A 97 -11.46 4.85 12.73
N LEU A 98 -10.52 5.78 12.55
CA LEU A 98 -10.68 7.20 12.82
C LEU A 98 -10.27 8.00 11.57
N SER A 99 -11.19 8.79 11.01
CA SER A 99 -10.85 9.75 9.97
C SER A 99 -10.04 10.91 10.55
N GLY A 100 -9.03 11.39 9.83
CA GLY A 100 -8.32 12.61 10.19
C GLY A 100 -7.39 13.15 9.12
N PHE A 101 -6.99 14.41 9.30
CA PHE A 101 -6.13 15.14 8.38
C PHE A 101 -4.71 15.25 8.94
N ILE A 102 -3.67 14.85 8.19
CA ILE A 102 -2.28 14.95 8.65
C ILE A 102 -1.78 16.39 8.55
N THR A 103 -1.74 17.04 9.72
CA THR A 103 -1.31 18.45 9.87
C THR A 103 0.21 18.65 9.84
N ARG A 104 0.98 17.62 10.20
CA ARG A 104 2.45 17.64 10.20
C ARG A 104 3.06 16.25 10.29
N VAL A 105 4.15 15.99 9.57
CA VAL A 105 5.04 14.84 9.78
C VAL A 105 6.17 15.24 10.74
N VAL A 106 6.32 14.49 11.83
CA VAL A 106 7.34 14.74 12.87
C VAL A 106 8.63 14.01 12.52
N ASP A 107 8.54 12.73 12.22
CA ASP A 107 9.62 11.88 11.69
C ASP A 107 9.03 10.81 10.76
N GLY A 108 9.85 10.00 10.11
CA GLY A 108 9.44 9.00 9.12
C GLY A 108 8.38 7.99 9.59
N ASP A 109 8.24 7.76 10.90
CA ASP A 109 7.22 6.88 11.50
C ASP A 109 6.15 7.59 12.36
N THR A 110 6.26 8.91 12.55
CA THR A 110 5.46 9.67 13.54
C THR A 110 4.88 10.94 12.94
N VAL A 111 3.56 11.11 13.04
CA VAL A 111 2.81 12.25 12.47
C VAL A 111 1.90 12.91 13.51
N ILE A 112 1.33 14.06 13.17
CA ILE A 112 0.23 14.71 13.92
C ILE A 112 -1.01 14.77 13.03
N ALA A 113 -2.03 14.01 13.40
CA ALA A 113 -3.34 14.05 12.76
C ALA A 113 -4.27 15.00 13.51
N ARG A 114 -5.16 15.67 12.77
CA ARG A 114 -6.37 16.29 13.31
C ARG A 114 -7.53 15.32 13.10
N LEU A 115 -8.17 14.86 14.17
CA LEU A 115 -9.34 13.98 14.09
C LEU A 115 -10.61 14.77 13.68
N ALA A 116 -11.67 14.07 13.31
CA ALA A 116 -12.93 14.65 12.85
C ALA A 116 -13.66 15.56 13.87
N ASP A 117 -13.36 15.41 15.16
CA ASP A 117 -13.83 16.29 16.25
C ASP A 117 -12.96 17.55 16.45
N GLY A 118 -11.81 17.61 15.79
CA GLY A 118 -10.82 18.68 15.87
C GLY A 118 -9.60 18.40 16.77
N GLU A 119 -9.55 17.28 17.50
CA GLU A 119 -8.41 16.93 18.37
C GLU A 119 -7.12 16.75 17.55
N LEU A 120 -5.99 17.25 18.08
CA LEU A 120 -4.65 17.05 17.50
C LEU A 120 -3.90 15.91 18.21
N VAL A 121 -3.92 14.73 17.61
CA VAL A 121 -3.28 13.52 18.15
C VAL A 121 -1.92 13.27 17.51
N ARG A 122 -0.93 12.83 18.32
CA ARG A 122 0.34 12.28 17.80
C ARG A 122 0.13 10.82 17.46
N VAL A 123 0.39 10.42 16.22
CA VAL A 123 0.26 9.03 15.75
C VAL A 123 1.64 8.42 15.54
N ARG A 124 1.83 7.18 15.96
CA ARG A 124 2.96 6.32 15.59
C ARG A 124 2.45 5.20 14.68
N ALA A 125 3.03 5.11 13.50
CA ALA A 125 2.73 4.04 12.54
C ALA A 125 3.06 2.66 13.15
N ILE A 126 2.10 1.74 13.15
CA ILE A 126 2.29 0.35 13.61
C ILE A 126 3.17 -0.44 12.63
N GLY A 127 4.02 -1.32 13.16
CA GLY A 127 4.74 -2.33 12.38
C GLY A 127 5.96 -1.81 11.60
N ILE A 128 6.25 -0.51 11.64
CA ILE A 128 7.40 0.08 10.96
C ILE A 128 8.37 0.73 11.94
N ASN A 129 9.64 0.85 11.56
CA ASN A 129 10.58 1.79 12.17
C ASN A 129 11.43 2.46 11.09
N THR A 130 11.57 3.78 11.15
CA THR A 130 12.48 4.56 10.29
C THR A 130 13.76 4.90 11.04
N PRO A 131 14.90 5.11 10.36
CA PRO A 131 16.10 5.64 11.02
C PRO A 131 15.80 7.01 11.66
N GLU A 132 16.25 7.23 12.90
CA GLU A 132 15.94 8.42 13.71
C GLU A 132 16.47 9.71 13.06
N SER A 133 15.62 10.74 12.92
CA SER A 133 16.02 12.00 12.31
C SER A 133 15.82 13.28 13.14
N VAL A 134 15.17 13.19 14.31
CA VAL A 134 14.74 14.40 15.06
C VAL A 134 15.01 14.42 16.57
N ASP A 135 15.36 13.32 17.22
CA ASP A 135 15.70 13.31 18.65
C ASP A 135 17.03 14.03 18.92
N PRO A 136 17.04 15.21 19.59
CA PRO A 136 18.26 15.98 19.84
C PRO A 136 19.23 15.31 20.83
N ARG A 137 18.88 14.14 21.38
CA ARG A 137 19.72 13.31 22.26
C ARG A 137 20.50 12.23 21.50
N ARG A 138 20.20 12.02 20.21
CA ARG A 138 20.83 11.02 19.34
C ARG A 138 21.52 11.72 18.16
N PRO A 139 22.54 11.10 17.54
CA PRO A 139 22.93 11.50 16.18
C PRO A 139 21.76 11.23 15.23
N VAL A 140 21.64 12.02 14.16
CA VAL A 140 20.77 11.67 13.03
C VAL A 140 21.30 10.39 12.40
N GLU A 141 20.45 9.38 12.30
CA GLU A 141 20.79 8.08 11.72
C GLU A 141 20.76 8.17 10.19
N CYS A 142 21.50 7.28 9.54
CA CYS A 142 21.63 7.33 8.10
C CYS A 142 20.29 7.02 7.43
N PHE A 143 19.97 7.76 6.36
CA PHE A 143 18.68 7.69 5.64
C PHE A 143 17.44 8.19 6.41
N GLY A 144 17.60 8.70 7.65
CA GLY A 144 16.47 9.18 8.45
C GLY A 144 15.82 10.45 7.89
N LYS A 145 16.60 11.37 7.32
CA LYS A 145 16.07 12.60 6.69
C LYS A 145 15.27 12.28 5.44
N GLU A 146 15.75 11.31 4.68
CA GLU A 146 15.17 10.77 3.46
C GLU A 146 13.84 10.06 3.78
N ALA A 147 13.80 9.22 4.83
CA ALA A 147 12.57 8.62 5.34
C ALA A 147 11.55 9.66 5.83
N ALA A 148 11.99 10.66 6.60
CA ALA A 148 11.13 11.76 7.03
C ALA A 148 10.64 12.63 5.86
N ALA A 149 11.43 12.80 4.79
CA ALA A 149 11.02 13.49 3.58
C ALA A 149 9.96 12.68 2.81
N ARG A 150 10.17 11.37 2.62
CA ARG A 150 9.20 10.52 1.95
C ARG A 150 7.87 10.44 2.69
N ALA A 151 7.91 10.42 4.02
CA ALA A 151 6.70 10.50 4.84
C ALA A 151 5.92 11.82 4.64
N ARG A 152 6.61 12.95 4.39
CA ARG A 152 5.95 14.23 4.02
C ARG A 152 5.29 14.14 2.65
N GLU A 153 5.99 13.59 1.65
CA GLU A 153 5.43 13.40 0.30
C GLU A 153 4.19 12.50 0.29
N PHE A 154 4.17 11.45 1.12
CA PHE A 154 3.00 10.58 1.24
C PHE A 154 1.85 11.22 2.02
N LEU A 155 2.12 11.88 3.15
CA LEU A 155 1.08 12.19 4.13
C LEU A 155 0.83 13.68 4.41
N GLU A 156 1.80 14.59 4.26
CA GLU A 156 1.64 15.94 4.78
C GLU A 156 0.58 16.73 4.01
N GLY A 157 -0.46 17.21 4.71
CA GLY A 157 -1.61 17.86 4.10
C GLY A 157 -2.65 16.92 3.47
N ARG A 158 -2.69 15.64 3.85
CA ARG A 158 -3.64 14.63 3.34
C ARG A 158 -4.69 14.22 4.36
N GLU A 159 -5.88 13.88 3.85
CA GLU A 159 -6.87 13.09 4.59
C GLU A 159 -6.43 11.62 4.66
N VAL A 160 -6.65 11.00 5.82
CA VAL A 160 -6.31 9.60 6.10
C VAL A 160 -7.38 8.91 6.94
N ILE A 161 -7.41 7.57 6.84
CA ILE A 161 -8.03 6.69 7.83
C ILE A 161 -6.93 6.10 8.72
N LEU A 162 -7.05 6.34 10.01
CA LEU A 162 -6.22 5.75 11.06
C LEU A 162 -6.91 4.49 11.57
N ARG A 163 -6.41 3.31 11.18
CA ARG A 163 -6.95 2.02 11.60
C ARG A 163 -6.17 1.48 12.80
N LEU A 164 -6.84 1.27 13.93
CA LEU A 164 -6.24 0.64 15.10
C LEU A 164 -6.09 -0.87 14.90
N ASP A 165 -5.05 -1.44 15.51
CA ASP A 165 -4.85 -2.89 15.55
C ASP A 165 -5.31 -3.46 16.90
N PRO A 166 -6.37 -4.29 16.96
CA PRO A 166 -6.85 -4.88 18.22
C PRO A 166 -5.90 -5.90 18.85
N THR A 167 -4.81 -6.30 18.18
CA THR A 167 -3.72 -7.07 18.79
C THR A 167 -2.75 -6.20 19.58
N GLN A 168 -2.76 -4.88 19.35
CA GLN A 168 -1.83 -3.93 19.94
C GLN A 168 -2.52 -3.05 21.00
N GLY A 169 -1.73 -2.30 21.78
CA GLY A 169 -2.29 -1.25 22.63
C GLY A 169 -2.73 -0.04 21.79
N THR A 170 -3.81 0.64 22.18
CA THR A 170 -4.30 1.86 21.52
C THR A 170 -3.25 2.98 21.51
N HIS A 171 -2.43 3.06 22.56
CA HIS A 171 -1.39 4.08 22.73
C HIS A 171 -0.07 3.45 23.17
N ASP A 172 1.05 4.07 22.77
CA ASP A 172 2.38 3.70 23.25
C ASP A 172 2.73 4.32 24.61
N ARG A 173 3.90 3.96 25.14
CA ARG A 173 4.42 4.46 26.43
C ARG A 173 4.71 5.97 26.48
N TYR A 174 4.55 6.69 25.37
CA TYR A 174 4.75 8.13 25.23
C TYR A 174 3.43 8.86 24.90
N GLY A 175 2.29 8.15 24.92
CA GLY A 175 0.98 8.70 24.60
C GLY A 175 0.76 8.94 23.11
N ARG A 176 1.54 8.33 22.22
CA ARG A 176 1.23 8.34 20.77
C ARG A 176 0.15 7.29 20.48
N LEU A 177 -0.88 7.67 19.72
CA LEU A 177 -1.87 6.75 19.17
C LEU A 177 -1.16 5.77 18.24
N LEU A 178 -1.41 4.47 18.40
CA LEU A 178 -0.85 3.43 17.54
C LEU A 178 -1.87 3.09 16.44
N ALA A 179 -1.52 3.37 15.19
CA ALA A 179 -2.39 3.10 14.04
C ALA A 179 -1.63 2.66 12.77
N TYR A 180 -2.34 1.95 11.90
CA TYR A 180 -2.05 1.88 10.47
C TYR A 180 -2.63 3.12 9.79
N ILE A 181 -1.89 3.68 8.83
CA ILE A 181 -2.28 4.92 8.13
C ILE A 181 -2.61 4.57 6.67
N PHE A 182 -3.88 4.73 6.30
CA PHE A 182 -4.35 4.60 4.92
C PHE A 182 -4.72 5.98 4.39
N ARG A 183 -4.21 6.36 3.21
CA ARG A 183 -4.53 7.64 2.57
C ARG A 183 -5.88 7.58 1.84
N ASP A 184 -6.47 8.75 1.59
CA ASP A 184 -7.72 8.92 0.85
C ASP A 184 -7.78 8.24 -0.54
N ASP A 185 -6.64 8.12 -1.22
CA ASP A 185 -6.48 7.39 -2.49
C ASP A 185 -6.21 5.87 -2.34
N GLY A 186 -6.25 5.34 -1.12
CA GLY A 186 -6.05 3.93 -0.79
C GLY A 186 -4.59 3.52 -0.52
N LEU A 187 -3.62 4.45 -0.61
CA LEU A 187 -2.22 4.14 -0.31
C LEU A 187 -2.02 3.72 1.17
N PHE A 188 -1.49 2.52 1.39
CA PHE A 188 -1.18 2.00 2.73
C PHE A 188 0.23 2.40 3.14
N PHE A 189 0.35 3.58 3.76
CA PHE A 189 1.62 4.23 4.08
C PHE A 189 2.65 3.33 4.77
N ASN A 190 2.23 2.57 5.78
CA ASN A 190 3.11 1.68 6.54
C ASN A 190 3.78 0.64 5.63
N LEU A 191 3.04 0.09 4.65
CA LEU A 191 3.56 -0.91 3.73
C LEU A 191 4.48 -0.28 2.68
N GLU A 192 4.09 0.86 2.10
CA GLU A 192 4.90 1.55 1.08
C GLU A 192 6.25 2.04 1.62
N MET A 193 6.30 2.51 2.87
CA MET A 193 7.56 2.91 3.51
C MET A 193 8.56 1.74 3.62
N ILE A 194 8.09 0.51 3.81
CA ILE A 194 8.94 -0.69 3.76
C ILE A 194 9.25 -1.06 2.30
N ALA A 195 8.25 -1.05 1.41
CA ALA A 195 8.37 -1.46 0.00
C ALA A 195 9.38 -0.62 -0.80
N GLU A 196 9.49 0.68 -0.49
CA GLU A 196 10.46 1.59 -1.10
C GLU A 196 11.79 1.66 -0.32
N GLY A 197 11.91 0.97 0.82
CA GLY A 197 13.14 0.91 1.61
C GLY A 197 13.44 2.18 2.42
N TYR A 198 12.42 2.85 2.96
CA TYR A 198 12.55 3.95 3.92
C TYR A 198 12.32 3.50 5.38
N ALA A 199 11.77 2.31 5.59
CA ALA A 199 11.50 1.73 6.90
C ALA A 199 11.81 0.22 6.94
N HIS A 200 11.97 -0.27 8.17
CA HIS A 200 12.11 -1.69 8.53
C HIS A 200 10.78 -2.21 9.13
N GLU A 201 10.54 -3.52 9.11
CA GLU A 201 9.52 -4.13 9.95
C GLU A 201 9.89 -3.96 11.44
N TYR A 202 8.87 -3.69 12.27
CA TYR A 202 9.06 -3.44 13.68
C TYR A 202 7.91 -3.98 14.56
N THR A 203 8.10 -5.21 15.02
CA THR A 203 7.26 -5.85 16.03
C THR A 203 7.81 -5.55 17.44
N TYR A 204 7.06 -4.78 18.23
CA TYR A 204 7.51 -4.35 19.55
C TYR A 204 7.45 -5.44 20.64
N ARG A 205 6.42 -6.30 20.65
CA ARG A 205 6.23 -7.36 21.67
C ARG A 205 5.51 -8.61 21.17
N ILE A 206 4.43 -8.42 20.42
CA ILE A 206 3.58 -9.47 19.87
C ILE A 206 3.24 -9.12 18.41
N PRO A 207 3.10 -10.11 17.52
CA PRO A 207 2.77 -9.89 16.11
C PRO A 207 1.59 -8.93 15.93
N HIS A 208 1.76 -7.97 15.05
CA HIS A 208 0.71 -7.07 14.59
C HIS A 208 0.07 -7.66 13.32
N GLN A 209 -1.16 -7.24 12.97
CA GLN A 209 -1.99 -7.89 11.94
C GLN A 209 -1.35 -8.06 10.56
N TYR A 210 -0.41 -7.19 10.17
CA TYR A 210 0.29 -7.24 8.88
C TYR A 210 1.76 -7.71 8.97
N GLN A 211 2.23 -8.24 10.11
CA GLN A 211 3.64 -8.60 10.35
C GLN A 211 4.25 -9.44 9.21
N GLN A 212 3.60 -10.55 8.83
CA GLN A 212 4.13 -11.44 7.79
C GLN A 212 4.28 -10.72 6.45
N THR A 213 3.27 -9.97 6.04
CA THR A 213 3.30 -9.15 4.81
C THR A 213 4.42 -8.10 4.86
N PHE A 214 4.65 -7.47 6.01
CA PHE A 214 5.71 -6.48 6.17
C PHE A 214 7.10 -7.13 6.08
N GLN A 215 7.31 -8.30 6.67
CA GLN A 215 8.56 -9.08 6.55
C GLN A 215 8.82 -9.56 5.13
N GLU A 216 7.78 -9.93 4.37
CA GLU A 216 7.89 -10.31 2.97
C GLU A 216 8.24 -9.12 2.07
N VAL A 217 7.62 -7.97 2.31
CA VAL A 217 7.90 -6.72 1.57
C VAL A 217 9.27 -6.14 1.93
N GLU A 218 9.73 -6.24 3.20
CA GLU A 218 11.09 -5.84 3.57
C GLU A 218 12.13 -6.72 2.88
N ARG A 219 11.90 -8.05 2.83
CA ARG A 219 12.76 -8.97 2.08
C ARG A 219 12.82 -8.60 0.61
N ALA A 220 11.69 -8.31 -0.04
CA ALA A 220 11.66 -7.87 -1.43
C ALA A 220 12.36 -6.52 -1.65
N ALA A 221 12.26 -5.58 -0.71
CA ALA A 221 12.94 -4.29 -0.76
C ALA A 221 14.48 -4.44 -0.60
N ARG A 222 14.92 -5.36 0.27
CA ARG A 222 16.33 -5.76 0.44
C ARG A 222 16.89 -6.40 -0.82
N GLU A 223 16.19 -7.39 -1.38
CA GLU A 223 16.57 -8.10 -2.62
C GLU A 223 16.62 -7.13 -3.82
N ALA A 224 15.72 -6.16 -3.89
CA ALA A 224 15.69 -5.11 -4.90
C ALA A 224 16.58 -3.88 -4.58
N GLN A 225 17.38 -3.92 -3.51
CA GLN A 225 18.35 -2.88 -3.12
C GLN A 225 17.76 -1.46 -3.03
N ARG A 226 16.54 -1.33 -2.48
CA ARG A 226 15.78 -0.07 -2.45
C ARG A 226 16.13 0.80 -1.24
N GLY A 227 16.25 2.12 -1.45
CA GLY A 227 16.40 3.10 -0.38
C GLY A 227 17.61 2.84 0.53
N LEU A 228 17.35 2.53 1.81
CA LEU A 228 18.38 2.17 2.79
C LEU A 228 19.07 0.82 2.52
N TRP A 229 18.53 0.01 1.60
CA TRP A 229 19.12 -1.26 1.14
C TRP A 229 20.05 -1.13 -0.07
N ASP A 230 20.18 0.06 -0.67
CA ASP A 230 21.14 0.32 -1.75
C ASP A 230 22.58 0.28 -1.18
N PRO A 231 23.53 -0.50 -1.73
CA PRO A 231 24.90 -0.57 -1.23
C PRO A 231 25.66 0.77 -1.23
N ARG A 232 25.17 1.78 -1.95
CA ARG A 232 25.70 3.15 -1.98
C ARG A 232 25.14 4.01 -0.84
N THR A 233 23.97 3.66 -0.33
CA THR A 233 23.36 4.25 0.86
C THR A 233 24.06 3.71 2.11
N CYS A 234 24.28 4.56 3.12
CA CYS A 234 24.85 4.19 4.42
C CYS A 234 26.16 3.37 4.39
N ASN A 235 26.98 3.53 3.33
CA ASN A 235 28.18 2.72 3.07
C ASN A 235 27.91 1.20 3.04
N GLY A 236 26.70 0.79 2.63
CA GLY A 236 26.25 -0.60 2.62
C GLY A 236 25.85 -1.16 4.00
N ASN A 237 25.83 -0.34 5.04
CA ASN A 237 25.39 -0.72 6.39
C ASN A 237 24.20 0.13 6.85
N PRO A 238 22.95 -0.26 6.53
CA PRO A 238 21.75 0.36 7.11
C PRO A 238 21.79 0.32 8.64
N SER A 239 21.10 1.29 9.27
CA SER A 239 21.08 1.50 10.72
C SER A 239 20.13 0.55 11.47
#